data_AF-A0A8T4X5J0-F1
#
_entry.id   AF-A0A8T4X5J0-F1
#
_cell.length_a   1.000
_cell.length_b   1.000
_cell.length_c   1.000
_cell.angle_alpha   90.00
_cell.angle_beta   90.00
_cell.angle_gamma   90.00
#
_symmetry.space_group_name_H-M   'P 1'
#
loop_
_entity.id
_entity.type
_entity.pdbx_description
1 polymer ?
#
loop_
_entity_poly.entity_id
_entity_poly.type
_entity_poly.pdbx_seq_one_letter_code
_entity_poly.pdbx_strand_id
1 'polypeptide(L)'
;MELTRKKISEIRKKIEKKNSVFAEKRYLDSMIMPSKIIGREAQTEKLLSYIMSLRDGFVVPFVSVYGRSGSGKSTVVKFVCENLLDLISFRFVNLRKARTVFGCANMILGNLNGESLSSAQGLNKAVDCIQSQIEDILEREEKKYFVLVLDEYDVIFSDSRGNPSDFVYKLLQMEENLRERGLWVCIITISNNALYEYELDDRVKSRMGSDEIHFTPYSENNVFGILYDRAKKAFKIKLDSDVLNHCAKLASSDHGDARRALDLLRVAGEICDGIIKKDDVIKAQKIIQKDRVDEIIANASYHMRCVVGAIVSLAIVKEESWSATSNIFKKYTEIVSKDHNPLKYRRISDLLVELENTGILVSRDYSRGRGGYGKEFKLKVDPGVVGPSVSKEFYDSQVKRRAEVNRLKEYQKLLKSRGRFNIANRYARLLKDF
;
A
#
# COMPACT_ATOMS: atom_id res chain seq x y z
N MET A 1 4.96 34.70 -7.27
CA MET A 1 4.57 34.26 -8.64
C MET A 1 3.09 34.60 -8.79
N GLU A 2 2.73 35.55 -9.66
CA GLU A 2 1.35 36.05 -9.73
C GLU A 2 0.47 35.16 -10.63
N LEU A 3 -0.67 34.71 -10.10
CA LEU A 3 -1.63 33.83 -10.77
C LEU A 3 -2.78 34.67 -11.36
N THR A 4 -2.62 35.14 -12.59
CA THR A 4 -3.65 35.93 -13.29
C THR A 4 -4.71 35.03 -13.95
N ARG A 5 -5.92 35.57 -14.20
CA ARG A 5 -6.99 34.86 -14.94
C ARG A 5 -6.53 34.31 -16.29
N LYS A 6 -5.70 35.08 -17.01
CA LYS A 6 -5.10 34.68 -18.29
C LYS A 6 -4.21 33.45 -18.12
N LYS A 7 -3.34 33.46 -17.10
CA LYS A 7 -2.44 32.33 -16.80
C LYS A 7 -3.21 31.07 -16.39
N ILE A 8 -4.30 31.22 -15.63
CA ILE A 8 -5.19 30.09 -15.30
C ILE A 8 -5.84 29.52 -16.57
N SER A 9 -6.31 30.36 -17.50
CA SER A 9 -6.88 29.92 -18.78
C SER A 9 -5.85 29.17 -19.65
N GLU A 10 -4.61 29.64 -19.71
CA GLU A 10 -3.51 28.97 -20.42
C GLU A 10 -3.18 27.60 -19.81
N ILE A 11 -3.12 27.52 -18.47
CA ILE A 11 -2.93 26.26 -17.74
C ILE A 11 -4.08 25.28 -18.04
N ARG A 12 -5.33 25.76 -18.00
CA ARG A 12 -6.53 24.96 -18.30
C ARG A 12 -6.46 24.37 -19.70
N LYS A 13 -6.20 25.18 -20.73
CA LYS A 13 -6.08 24.69 -22.13
C LYS A 13 -4.99 23.64 -22.27
N LYS A 14 -3.86 23.81 -21.58
CA LYS A 14 -2.78 22.82 -21.57
C LYS A 14 -3.20 21.49 -20.93
N ILE A 15 -3.96 21.54 -19.84
CA ILE A 15 -4.50 20.34 -19.17
C ILE A 15 -5.54 19.65 -20.06
N GLU A 16 -6.47 20.40 -20.65
CA GLU A 16 -7.49 19.86 -21.56
C GLU A 16 -6.87 19.19 -22.78
N LYS A 17 -5.83 19.78 -23.38
CA LYS A 17 -5.08 19.17 -24.49
C LYS A 17 -4.44 17.84 -24.07
N LYS A 18 -3.81 17.77 -22.88
CA LYS A 18 -3.22 16.52 -22.37
C LYS A 18 -4.28 15.45 -22.10
N ASN A 19 -5.41 15.83 -21.54
CA ASN A 19 -6.51 14.91 -21.25
C ASN A 19 -7.31 14.49 -22.50
N SER A 20 -6.98 15.01 -23.69
CA SER A 20 -7.73 14.75 -24.92
C SER A 20 -7.76 13.26 -25.33
N VAL A 21 -6.80 12.46 -24.84
CA VAL A 21 -6.70 11.02 -25.10
C VAL A 21 -7.77 10.19 -24.38
N PHE A 22 -8.30 10.70 -23.28
CA PHE A 22 -9.31 10.00 -22.48
C PHE A 22 -10.71 10.23 -23.06
N ALA A 23 -11.50 9.14 -23.11
CA ALA A 23 -12.93 9.22 -23.30
C ALA A 23 -13.60 9.41 -21.93
N GLU A 24 -13.45 8.41 -21.06
CA GLU A 24 -13.95 8.43 -19.69
C GLU A 24 -12.87 8.03 -18.70
N LYS A 25 -12.01 8.99 -18.36
CA LYS A 25 -10.84 8.80 -17.46
C LYS A 25 -11.19 8.09 -16.14
N ARG A 26 -12.42 8.28 -15.65
CA ARG A 26 -12.95 7.67 -14.42
C ARG A 26 -12.75 6.16 -14.37
N TYR A 27 -12.80 5.43 -15.50
CA TYR A 27 -12.65 3.97 -15.50
C TYR A 27 -11.28 3.46 -15.07
N LEU A 28 -10.26 4.35 -15.02
CA LEU A 28 -8.94 4.05 -14.45
C LEU A 28 -8.86 4.30 -12.94
N ASP A 29 -9.93 4.81 -12.32
CA ASP A 29 -10.03 4.88 -10.88
C ASP A 29 -10.26 3.47 -10.32
N SER A 30 -9.36 3.06 -9.41
CA SER A 30 -9.41 1.80 -8.71
C SER A 30 -10.65 1.60 -7.83
N MET A 31 -11.33 2.69 -7.46
CA MET A 31 -12.55 2.65 -6.64
C MET A 31 -13.82 2.37 -7.46
N ILE A 32 -13.77 2.54 -8.79
CA ILE A 32 -14.93 2.24 -9.63
C ILE A 32 -15.12 0.73 -9.72
N MET A 33 -16.33 0.26 -9.41
CA MET A 33 -16.71 -1.13 -9.56
C MET A 33 -16.68 -1.55 -11.03
N PRO A 34 -16.00 -2.66 -11.38
CA PRO A 34 -16.00 -3.16 -12.74
C PRO A 34 -17.35 -3.79 -13.10
N SER A 35 -17.68 -3.85 -14.39
CA SER A 35 -18.86 -4.57 -14.87
C SER A 35 -18.66 -6.10 -14.90
N LYS A 36 -17.42 -6.57 -14.78
CA LYS A 36 -17.06 -7.98 -14.69
C LYS A 36 -15.77 -8.15 -13.90
N ILE A 37 -15.63 -9.29 -13.24
CA ILE A 37 -14.40 -9.70 -12.55
C ILE A 37 -13.54 -10.52 -13.52
N ILE A 38 -12.22 -10.40 -13.43
CA ILE A 38 -11.26 -11.13 -14.28
C ILE A 38 -10.27 -11.86 -13.38
N GLY A 39 -10.11 -13.18 -13.57
CA GLY A 39 -9.06 -13.96 -12.93
C GLY A 39 -9.29 -14.24 -11.44
N ARG A 40 -10.55 -14.26 -11.02
CA ARG A 40 -11.02 -14.57 -9.64
C ARG A 40 -12.22 -15.50 -9.62
N GLU A 41 -12.41 -16.27 -10.69
CA GLU A 41 -13.53 -17.18 -10.89
C GLU A 41 -13.63 -18.17 -9.71
N ALA A 42 -12.53 -18.82 -9.35
CA ALA A 42 -12.50 -19.76 -8.21
C ALA A 42 -12.82 -19.10 -6.86
N GLN A 43 -12.33 -17.89 -6.59
CA GLN A 43 -12.68 -17.15 -5.36
C GLN A 43 -14.15 -16.74 -5.36
N THR A 44 -14.69 -16.33 -6.51
CA THR A 44 -16.10 -16.00 -6.68
C THR A 44 -16.99 -17.22 -6.48
N GLU A 45 -16.65 -18.37 -7.07
CA GLU A 45 -17.38 -19.64 -6.89
C GLU A 45 -17.39 -20.07 -5.42
N LYS A 46 -16.24 -19.99 -4.74
CA LYS A 46 -16.15 -20.32 -3.32
C LYS A 46 -17.02 -19.39 -2.47
N LEU A 47 -16.96 -18.07 -2.71
CA LEU A 47 -17.80 -17.12 -1.98
C LEU A 47 -19.30 -17.37 -2.25
N LEU A 48 -19.67 -17.67 -3.49
CA LEU A 48 -21.03 -18.03 -3.86
C LEU A 48 -21.49 -19.29 -3.14
N SER A 49 -20.65 -20.33 -3.02
CA SER A 49 -21.00 -21.55 -2.31
C SER A 49 -21.34 -21.30 -0.84
N TYR A 50 -20.66 -20.35 -0.18
CA TYR A 50 -20.93 -19.99 1.22
C TYR A 50 -22.21 -19.17 1.39
N ILE A 51 -22.51 -18.27 0.48
CA ILE A 51 -23.73 -17.46 0.54
C ILE A 51 -24.95 -18.31 0.12
N MET A 52 -24.78 -19.20 -0.86
CA MET A 52 -25.89 -19.99 -1.41
C MET A 52 -26.23 -21.23 -0.57
N SER A 53 -25.37 -21.67 0.36
CA SER A 53 -25.61 -22.83 1.22
C SER A 53 -26.90 -22.72 2.05
N LEU A 54 -27.43 -21.50 2.22
CA LEU A 54 -28.72 -21.27 2.88
C LEU A 54 -29.85 -22.11 2.25
N ARG A 55 -29.79 -22.36 0.94
CA ARG A 55 -30.77 -23.20 0.22
C ARG A 55 -30.74 -24.66 0.69
N ASP A 56 -29.61 -25.10 1.23
CA ASP A 56 -29.41 -26.43 1.81
C ASP A 56 -29.69 -26.44 3.33
N GLY A 57 -30.23 -25.35 3.88
CA GLY A 57 -30.52 -25.20 5.30
C GLY A 57 -29.30 -24.89 6.16
N PHE A 58 -28.17 -24.51 5.56
CA PHE A 58 -26.92 -24.24 6.27
C PHE A 58 -26.40 -22.83 5.98
N VAL A 59 -25.99 -22.09 7.01
CA VAL A 59 -25.37 -20.77 6.84
C VAL A 59 -24.01 -20.76 7.50
N VAL A 60 -23.01 -20.42 6.71
CA VAL A 60 -21.66 -20.14 7.20
C VAL A 60 -21.72 -18.84 8.02
N PRO A 61 -21.50 -18.90 9.36
CA PRO A 61 -21.65 -17.72 10.21
C PRO A 61 -20.52 -16.71 9.96
N PHE A 62 -19.34 -17.19 9.60
CA PHE A 62 -18.14 -16.38 9.48
C PHE A 62 -17.27 -16.85 8.31
N VAL A 63 -16.91 -15.95 7.40
CA VAL A 63 -16.02 -16.22 6.26
C VAL A 63 -14.83 -15.27 6.32
N SER A 64 -13.64 -15.82 6.33
CA SER A 64 -12.39 -15.05 6.34
C SER A 64 -11.82 -14.89 4.94
N VAL A 65 -11.70 -13.65 4.46
CA VAL A 65 -11.11 -13.33 3.14
C VAL A 65 -9.78 -12.60 3.35
N TYR A 66 -8.68 -13.21 2.93
CA TYR A 66 -7.36 -12.62 3.11
C TYR A 66 -6.49 -12.70 1.87
N GLY A 67 -5.43 -11.89 1.88
CA GLY A 67 -4.46 -11.80 0.79
C GLY A 67 -3.87 -10.41 0.74
N ARG A 68 -2.86 -10.19 -0.10
CA ARG A 68 -2.16 -8.90 -0.15
C ARG A 68 -3.07 -7.76 -0.62
N SER A 69 -2.69 -6.52 -0.32
CA SER A 69 -3.37 -5.35 -0.87
C SER A 69 -3.33 -5.36 -2.40
N GLY A 70 -4.40 -4.88 -3.04
CA GLY A 70 -4.50 -4.84 -4.51
C GLY A 70 -4.86 -6.17 -5.19
N SER A 71 -5.08 -7.26 -4.45
CA SER A 71 -5.44 -8.57 -5.02
C SER A 71 -6.91 -8.73 -5.43
N GLY A 72 -7.76 -7.74 -5.13
CA GLY A 72 -9.17 -7.70 -5.55
C GLY A 72 -10.20 -8.15 -4.52
N LYS A 73 -9.81 -8.45 -3.28
CA LYS A 73 -10.71 -8.92 -2.19
C LYS A 73 -11.99 -8.10 -2.06
N SER A 74 -11.85 -6.80 -1.74
CA SER A 74 -12.97 -5.87 -1.54
C SER A 74 -13.85 -5.74 -2.78
N THR A 75 -13.24 -5.72 -3.98
CA THR A 75 -13.97 -5.62 -5.25
C THR A 75 -14.79 -6.88 -5.52
N VAL A 76 -14.22 -8.08 -5.32
CA VAL A 76 -14.92 -9.34 -5.58
C VAL A 76 -16.04 -9.57 -4.59
N VAL A 77 -15.78 -9.39 -3.29
CA VAL A 77 -16.81 -9.58 -2.25
C VAL A 77 -17.98 -8.62 -2.49
N LYS A 78 -17.69 -7.34 -2.70
CA LYS A 78 -18.73 -6.34 -3.00
C LYS A 78 -19.49 -6.66 -4.29
N PHE A 79 -18.78 -7.05 -5.36
CA PHE A 79 -19.41 -7.41 -6.63
C PHE A 79 -20.37 -8.59 -6.47
N VAL A 80 -19.97 -9.64 -5.74
CA VAL A 80 -20.82 -10.81 -5.48
C VAL A 80 -22.05 -10.41 -4.68
N CYS A 81 -21.90 -9.67 -3.59
CA CYS A 81 -23.04 -9.23 -2.78
C CYS A 81 -24.02 -8.33 -3.55
N GLU A 82 -23.52 -7.41 -4.39
CA GLU A 82 -24.35 -6.55 -5.25
C GLU A 82 -25.15 -7.34 -6.30
N ASN A 83 -24.66 -8.49 -6.75
CA ASN A 83 -25.35 -9.36 -7.71
C ASN A 83 -26.27 -10.39 -7.06
N LEU A 84 -26.38 -10.41 -5.72
CA LEU A 84 -27.26 -11.31 -4.95
C LEU A 84 -28.32 -10.54 -4.16
N LEU A 85 -28.61 -9.29 -4.54
CA LEU A 85 -29.58 -8.43 -3.86
C LEU A 85 -31.01 -8.97 -3.91
N ASP A 86 -31.32 -9.94 -4.75
CA ASP A 86 -32.57 -10.71 -4.76
C ASP A 86 -32.66 -11.70 -3.58
N LEU A 87 -31.51 -12.19 -3.10
CA LEU A 87 -31.41 -13.19 -2.04
C LEU A 87 -31.07 -12.60 -0.66
N ILE A 88 -30.19 -11.59 -0.63
CA ILE A 88 -29.60 -11.08 0.62
C ILE A 88 -29.84 -9.58 0.82
N SER A 89 -29.90 -9.16 2.07
CA SER A 89 -29.57 -7.80 2.49
C SER A 89 -28.09 -7.76 2.83
N PHE A 90 -27.36 -6.70 2.48
CA PHE A 90 -25.96 -6.62 2.88
C PHE A 90 -25.51 -5.20 3.23
N ARG A 91 -24.48 -5.10 4.06
CA ARG A 91 -23.73 -3.85 4.29
C ARG A 91 -22.24 -4.10 4.18
N PHE A 92 -21.55 -3.16 3.54
CA PHE A 92 -20.10 -3.18 3.37
C PHE A 92 -19.49 -2.07 4.23
N VAL A 93 -18.75 -2.45 5.26
CA VAL A 93 -18.19 -1.54 6.26
C VAL A 93 -16.68 -1.58 6.19
N ASN A 94 -16.03 -0.48 5.79
CA ASN A 94 -14.59 -0.37 5.82
C ASN A 94 -14.12 0.17 7.18
N LEU A 95 -13.41 -0.65 7.96
CA LEU A 95 -13.02 -0.36 9.34
C LEU A 95 -11.73 0.47 9.46
N ARG A 96 -11.05 0.81 8.36
CA ARG A 96 -9.72 1.44 8.37
C ARG A 96 -9.61 2.73 9.18
N LYS A 97 -10.72 3.45 9.39
CA LYS A 97 -10.75 4.70 10.18
C LYS A 97 -10.92 4.46 11.69
N ALA A 98 -11.28 3.24 12.10
CA ALA A 98 -11.40 2.89 13.50
C ALA A 98 -10.01 2.88 14.14
N ARG A 99 -9.95 3.33 15.40
CA ARG A 99 -8.72 3.30 16.22
C ARG A 99 -8.82 2.33 17.39
N THR A 100 -10.03 1.85 17.66
CA THR A 100 -10.34 0.96 18.77
C THR A 100 -11.36 -0.08 18.34
N VAL A 101 -11.44 -1.19 19.06
CA VAL A 101 -12.45 -2.24 18.88
C VAL A 101 -13.86 -1.65 19.00
N PHE A 102 -14.09 -0.80 20.01
CA PHE A 102 -15.37 -0.09 20.16
C PHE A 102 -15.65 0.86 18.98
N GLY A 103 -14.62 1.53 18.46
CA GLY A 103 -14.72 2.35 17.26
C GLY A 103 -15.17 1.53 16.04
N CYS A 104 -14.74 0.27 15.92
CA CYS A 104 -15.20 -0.63 14.87
C CYS A 104 -16.69 -0.94 15.02
N ALA A 105 -17.16 -1.27 16.23
CA ALA A 105 -18.57 -1.49 16.49
C ALA A 105 -19.43 -0.27 16.13
N ASN A 106 -19.00 0.94 16.51
CA ASN A 106 -19.68 2.18 16.12
C ASN A 106 -19.67 2.43 14.60
N MET A 107 -18.58 2.06 13.91
CA MET A 107 -18.54 2.15 12.44
C MET A 107 -19.52 1.19 11.78
N ILE A 108 -19.68 -0.03 12.30
CA ILE A 108 -20.70 -0.98 11.83
C ILE A 108 -22.09 -0.37 12.05
N LEU A 109 -22.37 0.09 13.27
CA LEU A 109 -23.67 0.67 13.64
C LEU A 109 -24.03 1.89 12.77
N GLY A 110 -23.09 2.81 12.53
CA GLY A 110 -23.32 3.96 11.66
C GLY A 110 -23.61 3.58 10.20
N ASN A 111 -23.04 2.49 9.68
CA ASN A 111 -23.34 1.99 8.33
C ASN A 111 -24.67 1.21 8.25
N LEU A 112 -25.24 0.86 9.40
CA LEU A 112 -26.58 0.30 9.54
C LEU A 112 -27.65 1.39 9.79
N ASN A 113 -27.26 2.67 9.77
CA ASN A 113 -28.09 3.84 10.13
C ASN A 113 -28.45 3.95 11.63
N GLY A 114 -27.70 3.26 12.50
CA GLY A 114 -27.84 3.43 13.96
C GLY A 114 -27.13 4.67 14.49
N GLU A 115 -27.56 5.14 15.66
CA GLU A 115 -26.95 6.28 16.33
C GLU A 115 -25.56 5.92 16.91
N SER A 116 -24.61 6.85 16.79
CA SER A 116 -23.27 6.64 17.36
C SER A 116 -23.35 6.59 18.89
N LEU A 117 -22.76 5.55 19.48
CA LEU A 117 -22.76 5.33 20.92
C LEU A 117 -21.52 5.94 21.58
N SER A 118 -21.67 6.34 22.85
CA SER A 118 -20.54 6.71 23.69
C SER A 118 -19.82 5.45 24.18
N SER A 119 -18.49 5.48 24.26
CA SER A 119 -17.69 4.35 24.76
C SER A 119 -18.04 3.92 26.18
N ALA A 120 -18.62 4.83 26.98
CA ALA A 120 -19.12 4.52 28.32
C ALA A 120 -20.28 3.50 28.32
N GLN A 121 -20.98 3.33 27.20
CA GLN A 121 -22.09 2.38 27.07
C GLN A 121 -21.62 0.95 26.84
N GLY A 122 -20.34 0.76 26.51
CA GLY A 122 -19.70 -0.55 26.38
C GLY A 122 -20.04 -1.30 25.09
N LEU A 123 -19.25 -2.36 24.83
CA LEU A 123 -19.31 -3.11 23.59
C LEU A 123 -20.59 -3.95 23.44
N ASN A 124 -21.16 -4.46 24.55
CA ASN A 124 -22.40 -5.24 24.52
C ASN A 124 -23.54 -4.44 23.90
N LYS A 125 -23.78 -3.24 24.43
CA LYS A 125 -24.84 -2.36 23.92
C LYS A 125 -24.63 -2.03 22.43
N ALA A 126 -23.38 -1.83 22.01
CA ALA A 126 -23.09 -1.59 20.60
C ALA A 126 -23.47 -2.77 19.71
N VAL A 127 -23.17 -4.01 20.12
CA VAL A 127 -23.55 -5.21 19.38
C VAL A 127 -25.06 -5.47 19.45
N ASP A 128 -25.71 -5.21 20.58
CA ASP A 128 -27.17 -5.29 20.70
C ASP A 128 -27.86 -4.31 19.73
N CYS A 129 -27.37 -3.08 19.63
CA CYS A 129 -27.86 -2.10 18.66
C CYS A 129 -27.61 -2.54 17.21
N ILE A 130 -26.44 -3.15 16.93
CA ILE A 130 -26.16 -3.73 15.60
C ILE A 130 -27.19 -4.83 15.28
N GLN A 131 -27.49 -5.70 16.24
CA GLN A 131 -28.50 -6.76 16.09
C GLN A 131 -29.85 -6.16 15.73
N SER A 132 -30.35 -5.20 16.51
CA SER A 132 -31.65 -4.56 16.26
C SER A 132 -31.69 -3.89 14.89
N GLN A 133 -30.62 -3.21 14.47
CA GLN A 133 -30.58 -2.60 13.14
C GLN A 133 -30.56 -3.63 12.00
N ILE A 134 -29.92 -4.79 12.20
CA ILE A 134 -29.97 -5.88 11.22
C ILE A 134 -31.41 -6.44 11.13
N GLU A 135 -32.08 -6.64 12.26
CA GLU A 135 -33.50 -7.07 12.31
C GLU A 135 -34.39 -6.08 11.55
N ASP A 136 -34.29 -4.78 11.85
CA ASP A 136 -35.06 -3.71 11.19
C ASP A 136 -34.83 -3.68 9.67
N ILE A 137 -33.58 -3.90 9.22
CA ILE A 137 -33.24 -3.94 7.79
C ILE A 137 -33.88 -5.15 7.12
N LEU A 138 -33.76 -6.32 7.74
CA LEU A 138 -34.31 -7.58 7.20
C LEU A 138 -35.83 -7.52 7.12
N GLU A 139 -36.50 -7.00 8.15
CA GLU A 139 -37.95 -6.80 8.16
C GLU A 139 -38.38 -5.85 7.04
N ARG A 140 -37.76 -4.66 6.96
CA ARG A 140 -38.10 -3.66 5.93
C ARG A 140 -37.86 -4.14 4.50
N GLU A 141 -36.81 -4.94 4.29
CA GLU A 141 -36.47 -5.48 2.97
C GLU A 141 -37.18 -6.80 2.66
N GLU A 142 -38.06 -7.28 3.57
CA GLU A 142 -38.79 -8.56 3.47
C GLU A 142 -37.87 -9.77 3.21
N LYS A 143 -36.70 -9.76 3.86
CA LYS A 143 -35.66 -10.80 3.70
C LYS A 143 -35.33 -11.44 5.04
N LYS A 144 -34.69 -12.60 4.96
CA LYS A 144 -34.24 -13.33 6.16
C LYS A 144 -32.73 -13.51 6.25
N TYR A 145 -31.97 -13.15 5.21
CA TYR A 145 -30.53 -13.37 5.18
C TYR A 145 -29.76 -12.08 5.01
N PHE A 146 -28.92 -11.78 6.00
CA PHE A 146 -28.06 -10.61 6.03
C PHE A 146 -26.59 -10.98 5.86
N VAL A 147 -25.86 -10.23 5.04
CA VAL A 147 -24.40 -10.35 4.91
C VAL A 147 -23.73 -9.08 5.41
N LEU A 148 -22.93 -9.21 6.46
CA LEU A 148 -22.13 -8.13 7.02
C LEU A 148 -20.68 -8.26 6.54
N VAL A 149 -20.25 -7.36 5.66
CA VAL A 149 -18.85 -7.34 5.17
C VAL A 149 -18.03 -6.33 5.96
N LEU A 150 -16.94 -6.79 6.58
CA LEU A 150 -16.01 -5.99 7.38
C LEU A 150 -14.65 -5.91 6.66
N ASP A 151 -14.39 -4.80 5.98
CA ASP A 151 -13.17 -4.56 5.21
C ASP A 151 -12.08 -3.86 6.03
N GLU A 152 -10.82 -4.21 5.78
CA GLU A 152 -9.66 -3.80 6.61
C GLU A 152 -9.84 -4.23 8.09
N TYR A 153 -10.32 -5.47 8.27
CA TYR A 153 -10.64 -6.06 9.57
C TYR A 153 -9.42 -6.18 10.50
N ASP A 154 -8.21 -6.26 9.93
CA ASP A 154 -6.96 -6.33 10.68
C ASP A 154 -6.74 -5.15 11.65
N VAL A 155 -7.46 -4.04 11.47
CA VAL A 155 -7.40 -2.89 12.37
C VAL A 155 -7.81 -3.22 13.81
N ILE A 156 -8.69 -4.22 14.03
CA ILE A 156 -9.15 -4.55 15.40
C ILE A 156 -7.99 -5.03 16.28
N PHE A 157 -6.99 -5.66 15.68
CA PHE A 157 -5.81 -6.21 16.35
C PHE A 157 -4.76 -5.15 16.67
N SER A 158 -4.91 -3.94 16.11
CA SER A 158 -4.02 -2.81 16.42
C SER A 158 -4.38 -2.09 17.72
N ASP A 159 -5.55 -2.38 18.30
CA ASP A 159 -6.01 -1.77 19.55
C ASP A 159 -5.40 -2.49 20.77
N SER A 160 -4.30 -1.94 21.28
CA SER A 160 -3.60 -2.50 22.46
C SER A 160 -4.41 -2.44 23.77
N ARG A 161 -5.54 -1.73 23.80
CA ARG A 161 -6.41 -1.57 24.98
C ARG A 161 -7.71 -2.36 24.86
N GLY A 162 -8.06 -2.79 23.66
CA GLY A 162 -9.24 -3.58 23.37
C GLY A 162 -8.98 -5.07 23.52
N ASN A 163 -10.07 -5.85 23.48
CA ASN A 163 -9.99 -7.30 23.35
C ASN A 163 -10.65 -7.70 22.02
N PRO A 164 -9.86 -7.95 20.96
CA PRO A 164 -10.38 -8.40 19.67
C PRO A 164 -11.23 -9.67 19.80
N SER A 165 -10.76 -10.66 20.57
CA SER A 165 -11.49 -11.92 20.81
C SER A 165 -12.89 -11.69 21.38
N ASP A 166 -13.04 -10.78 22.34
CA ASP A 166 -14.35 -10.43 22.93
C ASP A 166 -15.31 -9.82 21.91
N PHE A 167 -14.80 -9.00 20.99
CA PHE A 167 -15.61 -8.41 19.92
C PHE A 167 -16.08 -9.44 18.92
N VAL A 168 -15.18 -10.30 18.43
CA VAL A 168 -15.55 -11.37 17.50
C VAL A 168 -16.56 -12.32 18.17
N TYR A 169 -16.32 -12.69 19.43
CA TYR A 169 -17.23 -13.53 20.19
C TYR A 169 -18.64 -12.95 20.25
N LYS A 170 -18.78 -11.64 20.50
CA LYS A 170 -20.09 -10.97 20.55
C LYS A 170 -20.78 -10.92 19.19
N LEU A 171 -20.04 -10.73 18.11
CA LEU A 171 -20.59 -10.78 16.76
C LEU A 171 -21.11 -12.20 16.41
N LEU A 172 -20.40 -13.25 16.83
CA LEU A 172 -20.85 -14.64 16.66
C LEU A 172 -22.08 -14.94 17.54
N GLN A 173 -22.10 -14.44 18.77
CA GLN A 173 -23.27 -14.58 19.65
C GLN A 173 -24.50 -13.85 19.08
N MET A 174 -24.31 -12.68 18.48
CA MET A 174 -25.38 -11.95 17.77
C MET A 174 -25.91 -12.78 16.59
N GLU A 175 -25.03 -13.41 15.81
CA GLU A 175 -25.42 -14.31 14.74
C GLU A 175 -26.25 -15.49 15.26
N GLU A 176 -25.79 -16.16 16.32
CA GLU A 176 -26.50 -17.27 16.98
C GLU A 176 -27.91 -16.82 17.44
N ASN A 177 -28.02 -15.66 18.11
CA ASN A 177 -29.30 -15.11 18.57
C ASN A 177 -30.29 -14.84 17.42
N LEU A 178 -29.79 -14.32 16.29
CA LEU A 178 -30.63 -14.05 15.12
C LEU A 178 -31.09 -15.35 14.46
N ARG A 179 -30.20 -16.35 14.41
CA ARG A 179 -30.49 -17.67 13.86
C ARG A 179 -31.64 -18.36 14.59
N GLU A 180 -31.70 -18.25 15.91
CA GLU A 180 -32.81 -18.76 16.73
C GLU A 180 -34.16 -18.11 16.38
N ARG A 181 -34.15 -16.88 15.86
CA ARG A 181 -35.34 -16.14 15.39
C ARG A 181 -35.69 -16.43 13.94
N GLY A 182 -34.96 -17.34 13.28
CA GLY A 182 -35.13 -17.65 11.86
C GLY A 182 -34.58 -16.57 10.92
N LEU A 183 -33.64 -15.74 11.41
CA LEU A 183 -32.89 -14.76 10.63
C LEU A 183 -31.44 -15.22 10.54
N TRP A 184 -30.87 -15.20 9.34
CA TRP A 184 -29.52 -15.67 9.10
C TRP A 184 -28.56 -14.50 8.93
N VAL A 185 -27.37 -14.60 9.51
CA VAL A 185 -26.29 -13.64 9.30
C VAL A 185 -25.01 -14.36 8.88
N CYS A 186 -24.35 -13.84 7.85
CA CYS A 186 -23.01 -14.24 7.47
C CYS A 186 -22.08 -13.03 7.60
N ILE A 187 -21.02 -13.18 8.38
CA ILE A 187 -20.01 -12.14 8.59
C ILE A 187 -18.82 -12.46 7.70
N ILE A 188 -18.54 -11.59 6.73
CA ILE A 188 -17.38 -11.73 5.84
C ILE A 188 -16.33 -10.73 6.27
N THR A 189 -15.17 -11.18 6.73
CA THR A 189 -14.04 -10.29 7.05
C THR A 189 -13.07 -10.22 5.88
N ILE A 190 -12.50 -9.04 5.64
CA ILE A 190 -11.46 -8.83 4.62
C ILE A 190 -10.22 -8.26 5.30
N SER A 191 -9.09 -8.94 5.13
CA SER A 191 -7.83 -8.58 5.78
C SER A 191 -6.64 -8.68 4.83
N ASN A 192 -5.60 -7.89 5.10
CA ASN A 192 -4.32 -7.98 4.39
C ASN A 192 -3.34 -8.99 5.01
N ASN A 193 -3.63 -9.48 6.22
CA ASN A 193 -2.83 -10.44 6.96
C ASN A 193 -3.58 -11.78 7.03
N ALA A 194 -2.92 -12.91 6.77
CA ALA A 194 -3.55 -14.23 6.94
C ALA A 194 -3.45 -14.72 8.39
N LEU A 195 -2.54 -14.16 9.19
CA LEU A 195 -2.15 -14.70 10.49
C LEU A 195 -2.88 -14.07 11.67
N TYR A 196 -3.76 -13.08 11.46
CA TYR A 196 -4.45 -12.42 12.58
C TYR A 196 -5.34 -13.39 13.36
N GLU A 197 -5.82 -14.47 12.71
CA GLU A 197 -6.66 -15.46 13.37
C GLU A 197 -5.91 -16.20 14.48
N TYR A 198 -4.58 -16.26 14.44
CA TYR A 198 -3.79 -16.81 15.54
C TYR A 198 -3.82 -15.94 16.80
N GLU A 199 -4.15 -14.65 16.68
CA GLU A 199 -4.25 -13.70 17.80
C GLU A 199 -5.59 -13.80 18.54
N LEU A 200 -6.57 -14.54 18.00
CA LEU A 200 -7.85 -14.79 18.66
C LEU A 200 -7.73 -15.92 19.70
N ASP A 201 -8.62 -15.93 20.69
CA ASP A 201 -8.72 -17.03 21.66
C ASP A 201 -9.26 -18.29 20.97
N ASP A 202 -8.84 -19.49 21.39
CA ASP A 202 -9.25 -20.76 20.76
C ASP A 202 -10.76 -20.99 20.74
N ARG A 203 -11.47 -20.50 21.77
CA ARG A 203 -12.95 -20.54 21.84
C ARG A 203 -13.63 -19.78 20.70
N VAL A 204 -13.01 -18.69 20.23
CA VAL A 204 -13.52 -17.85 19.15
C VAL A 204 -13.25 -18.53 17.81
N LYS A 205 -12.03 -19.02 17.61
CA LYS A 205 -11.65 -19.76 16.39
C LYS A 205 -12.54 -20.97 16.16
N SER A 206 -12.82 -21.73 17.22
CA SER A 206 -13.71 -22.90 17.16
C SER A 206 -15.12 -22.54 16.68
N ARG A 207 -15.65 -21.37 17.08
CA ARG A 207 -16.97 -20.88 16.64
C ARG A 207 -16.98 -20.26 15.25
N MET A 208 -15.90 -19.60 14.85
CA MET A 208 -15.77 -19.03 13.49
C MET A 208 -15.81 -20.12 12.41
N GLY A 209 -15.31 -21.32 12.72
CA GLY A 209 -15.08 -22.36 11.73
C GLY A 209 -13.78 -22.11 10.94
N SER A 210 -13.63 -22.80 9.82
CA SER A 210 -12.42 -22.77 8.97
C SER A 210 -12.70 -22.31 7.53
N ASP A 211 -13.75 -21.51 7.35
CA ASP A 211 -14.19 -21.04 6.05
C ASP A 211 -13.40 -19.83 5.58
N GLU A 212 -12.36 -20.11 4.79
CA GLU A 212 -11.39 -19.14 4.33
C GLU A 212 -11.33 -19.02 2.80
N ILE A 213 -11.15 -17.80 2.29
CA ILE A 213 -10.89 -17.52 0.87
C ILE A 213 -9.59 -16.74 0.72
N HIS A 214 -8.56 -17.44 0.24
CA HIS A 214 -7.27 -16.82 -0.05
C HIS A 214 -7.22 -16.18 -1.44
N PHE A 215 -6.86 -14.90 -1.47
CA PHE A 215 -6.60 -14.12 -2.68
C PHE A 215 -5.11 -13.99 -2.93
N THR A 216 -4.59 -14.81 -3.84
CA THR A 216 -3.23 -14.69 -4.36
C THR A 216 -3.04 -13.39 -5.13
N PRO A 217 -1.82 -12.83 -5.22
CA PRO A 217 -1.49 -11.77 -6.16
C PRO A 217 -2.00 -12.04 -7.59
N TYR A 218 -2.37 -11.00 -8.33
CA TYR A 218 -2.76 -11.19 -9.73
C TYR A 218 -1.56 -11.66 -10.58
N SER A 219 -1.80 -12.63 -11.45
CA SER A 219 -0.86 -12.97 -12.53
C SER A 219 -0.75 -11.81 -13.52
N GLU A 220 0.35 -11.75 -14.28
CA GLU A 220 0.54 -10.75 -15.34
C GLU A 220 -0.63 -10.76 -16.34
N ASN A 221 -1.10 -11.96 -16.73
CA ASN A 221 -2.24 -12.11 -17.63
C ASN A 221 -3.54 -11.55 -17.05
N ASN A 222 -3.79 -11.75 -15.74
CA ASN A 222 -4.99 -11.22 -15.10
C ASN A 222 -4.92 -9.69 -15.00
N VAL A 223 -3.76 -9.12 -14.65
CA VAL A 223 -3.56 -7.66 -14.65
C VAL A 223 -3.75 -7.09 -16.05
N PHE A 224 -3.20 -7.74 -17.08
CA PHE A 224 -3.42 -7.35 -18.47
C PHE A 224 -4.91 -7.36 -18.84
N GLY A 225 -5.64 -8.41 -18.49
CA GLY A 225 -7.08 -8.52 -18.74
C GLY A 225 -7.86 -7.37 -18.09
N ILE A 226 -7.54 -7.04 -16.84
CA ILE A 226 -8.13 -5.90 -16.10
C ILE A 226 -7.81 -4.58 -16.82
N LEU A 227 -6.55 -4.33 -17.16
CA LEU A 227 -6.14 -3.13 -17.85
C LEU A 227 -6.81 -3.00 -19.22
N TYR A 228 -6.91 -4.09 -19.98
CA TYR A 228 -7.55 -4.11 -21.29
C TYR A 228 -9.03 -3.77 -21.20
N ASP A 229 -9.76 -4.34 -20.24
CA ASP A 229 -11.18 -4.03 -20.04
C ASP A 229 -11.40 -2.56 -19.65
N ARG A 230 -10.60 -2.04 -18.71
CA ARG A 230 -10.70 -0.64 -18.27
C ARG A 230 -10.26 0.34 -19.35
N ALA A 231 -9.20 0.04 -20.10
CA ALA A 231 -8.66 0.89 -21.16
C ALA A 231 -9.66 1.11 -22.28
N LYS A 232 -10.44 0.08 -22.66
CA LYS A 232 -11.50 0.19 -23.68
C LYS A 232 -12.52 1.28 -23.38
N LYS A 233 -12.84 1.49 -22.11
CA LYS A 233 -13.80 2.49 -21.66
C LYS A 233 -13.12 3.84 -21.37
N ALA A 234 -11.86 3.80 -20.91
CA ALA A 234 -11.14 4.99 -20.48
C ALA A 234 -10.59 5.85 -21.62
N PHE A 235 -10.18 5.25 -22.75
CA PHE A 235 -9.49 5.94 -23.85
C PHE A 235 -10.32 6.02 -25.12
N LYS A 236 -10.15 7.11 -25.88
CA LYS A 236 -10.84 7.29 -27.18
C LYS A 236 -10.31 6.37 -28.26
N ILE A 237 -9.01 6.10 -28.21
CA ILE A 237 -8.30 5.26 -29.18
C ILE A 237 -7.88 3.98 -28.48
N LYS A 238 -8.04 2.85 -29.18
CA LYS A 238 -7.57 1.56 -28.70
C LYS A 238 -6.06 1.63 -28.44
N LEU A 239 -5.66 1.31 -27.22
CA LEU A 239 -4.25 1.24 -26.87
C LEU A 239 -3.59 0.01 -27.48
N ASP A 240 -2.32 0.15 -27.81
CA ASP A 240 -1.46 -0.97 -28.20
C ASP A 240 -1.37 -1.98 -27.05
N SER A 241 -1.52 -3.27 -27.38
CA SER A 241 -1.38 -4.36 -26.42
C SER A 241 -0.02 -4.36 -25.75
N ASP A 242 1.04 -3.92 -26.43
CA ASP A 242 2.39 -3.89 -25.87
C ASP A 242 2.52 -2.88 -24.72
N VAL A 243 1.77 -1.78 -24.76
CA VAL A 243 1.71 -0.80 -23.67
C VAL A 243 1.03 -1.42 -22.46
N LEU A 244 -0.10 -2.10 -22.66
CA LEU A 244 -0.85 -2.76 -21.60
C LEU A 244 -0.07 -3.92 -20.98
N ASN A 245 0.60 -4.73 -21.81
CA ASN A 245 1.52 -5.79 -21.36
C ASN A 245 2.65 -5.21 -20.53
N HIS A 246 3.23 -4.08 -20.97
CA HIS A 246 4.29 -3.45 -20.19
C HIS A 246 3.81 -2.93 -18.83
N CYS A 247 2.63 -2.29 -18.78
CA CYS A 247 2.00 -1.89 -17.53
C CYS A 247 1.75 -3.10 -16.61
N ALA A 248 1.19 -4.18 -17.15
CA ALA A 248 0.90 -5.41 -16.41
C ALA A 248 2.18 -6.02 -15.83
N LYS A 249 3.22 -6.17 -16.65
CA LYS A 249 4.52 -6.70 -16.23
C LYS A 249 5.15 -5.90 -15.09
N LEU A 250 5.12 -4.57 -15.17
CA LEU A 250 5.64 -3.69 -14.13
C LEU A 250 4.86 -3.84 -12.82
N ALA A 251 3.53 -3.87 -12.88
CA ALA A 251 2.69 -4.04 -11.71
C ALA A 251 2.81 -5.46 -11.09
N SER A 252 2.93 -6.50 -11.90
CA SER A 252 3.13 -7.87 -11.45
C SER A 252 4.48 -8.09 -10.80
N SER A 253 5.54 -7.44 -11.31
CA SER A 253 6.86 -7.45 -10.67
C SER A 253 6.83 -6.84 -9.26
N ASP A 254 5.94 -5.88 -9.04
CA ASP A 254 5.66 -5.25 -7.74
C ASP A 254 4.49 -5.95 -6.98
N HIS A 255 4.44 -7.28 -7.02
CA HIS A 255 3.48 -8.13 -6.29
C HIS A 255 2.04 -8.16 -6.82
N GLY A 256 1.80 -7.83 -8.09
CA GLY A 256 0.49 -8.09 -8.73
C GLY A 256 -0.65 -7.23 -8.23
N ASP A 257 -0.38 -5.96 -7.91
CA ASP A 257 -1.39 -4.98 -7.48
C ASP A 257 -2.10 -4.33 -8.68
N ALA A 258 -3.38 -4.67 -8.87
CA ALA A 258 -4.19 -4.11 -9.96
C ALA A 258 -4.47 -2.60 -9.81
N ARG A 259 -4.51 -2.06 -8.59
CA ARG A 259 -4.68 -0.61 -8.36
C ARG A 259 -3.48 0.16 -8.89
N ARG A 260 -2.27 -0.35 -8.60
CA ARG A 260 -1.01 0.22 -9.10
C ARG A 260 -0.94 0.18 -10.62
N ALA A 261 -1.39 -0.91 -11.24
CA ALA A 261 -1.43 -1.05 -12.69
C ALA A 261 -2.34 0.03 -13.34
N LEU A 262 -3.54 0.23 -12.79
CA LEU A 262 -4.48 1.24 -13.29
C LEU A 262 -3.95 2.66 -13.13
N ASP A 263 -3.34 2.95 -11.98
CA ASP A 263 -2.74 4.27 -11.72
C ASP A 263 -1.56 4.56 -12.65
N LEU A 264 -0.72 3.54 -12.91
CA LEU A 264 0.36 3.64 -13.88
C LEU A 264 -0.14 3.97 -15.28
N LEU A 265 -1.20 3.30 -15.74
CA LEU A 265 -1.81 3.57 -17.04
C LEU A 265 -2.47 4.95 -17.10
N ARG A 266 -3.10 5.39 -16.01
CA ARG A 266 -3.68 6.74 -15.88
C ARG A 266 -2.62 7.81 -16.02
N VAL A 267 -1.54 7.73 -15.25
CA VAL A 267 -0.45 8.72 -15.29
C VAL A 267 0.24 8.69 -16.66
N ALA A 268 0.42 7.52 -17.28
CA ALA A 268 0.94 7.42 -18.64
C ALA A 268 0.07 8.18 -19.65
N GLY A 269 -1.27 8.05 -19.55
CA GLY A 269 -2.21 8.83 -20.37
C GLY A 269 -2.18 10.34 -20.11
N GLU A 270 -1.91 10.77 -18.88
CA GLU A 270 -1.83 12.20 -18.53
C GLU A 270 -0.56 12.90 -19.06
N ILE A 271 0.51 12.15 -19.27
CA ILE A 271 1.80 12.70 -19.70
C ILE A 271 2.10 12.47 -21.19
N CYS A 272 1.38 11.56 -21.85
CA CYS A 272 1.58 11.28 -23.27
C CYS A 272 1.24 12.49 -24.16
N ASP A 273 1.76 12.48 -25.38
CA ASP A 273 1.43 13.47 -26.41
C ASP A 273 0.59 12.81 -27.50
N GLY A 274 -0.72 12.72 -27.24
CA GLY A 274 -1.73 12.17 -28.15
C GLY A 274 -1.84 10.64 -28.14
N ILE A 275 -0.73 9.91 -28.17
CA ILE A 275 -0.72 8.43 -28.15
C ILE A 275 0.19 7.95 -27.01
N ILE A 276 -0.31 7.03 -26.20
CA ILE A 276 0.47 6.42 -25.12
C ILE A 276 1.46 5.43 -25.71
N LYS A 277 2.73 5.60 -25.36
CA LYS A 277 3.82 4.69 -25.73
C LYS A 277 4.39 4.01 -24.48
N LYS A 278 5.18 2.96 -24.70
CA LYS A 278 5.91 2.25 -23.64
C LYS A 278 6.78 3.20 -22.80
N ASP A 279 7.42 4.18 -23.43
CA ASP A 279 8.24 5.18 -22.73
C ASP A 279 7.42 6.05 -21.78
N ASP A 280 6.14 6.32 -22.08
CA ASP A 280 5.27 7.08 -21.19
C ASP A 280 4.93 6.28 -19.93
N VAL A 281 4.79 4.96 -20.04
CA VAL A 281 4.63 4.06 -18.89
C VAL A 281 5.87 4.11 -17.99
N ILE A 282 7.07 4.05 -18.57
CA ILE A 282 8.33 4.14 -17.82
C ILE A 282 8.46 5.50 -17.12
N LYS A 283 8.12 6.60 -17.82
CA LYS A 283 8.10 7.94 -17.23
C LYS A 283 7.06 8.05 -16.11
N ALA A 284 5.87 7.50 -16.31
CA ALA A 284 4.79 7.49 -15.32
C ALA A 284 5.21 6.75 -14.05
N GLN A 285 5.89 5.61 -14.17
CA GLN A 285 6.43 4.88 -13.03
C GLN A 285 7.37 5.76 -12.19
N LYS A 286 8.27 6.50 -12.86
CA LYS A 286 9.20 7.42 -12.19
C LYS A 286 8.47 8.58 -11.51
N ILE A 287 7.42 9.12 -12.12
CA ILE A 287 6.60 10.18 -11.54
C ILE A 287 5.88 9.67 -10.29
N ILE A 288 5.15 8.54 -10.38
CA ILE A 288 4.44 7.95 -9.23
C ILE A 288 5.41 7.63 -8.09
N GLN A 289 6.59 7.06 -8.41
CA GLN A 289 7.60 6.76 -7.42
C GLN A 289 8.14 8.03 -6.76
N LYS A 290 8.36 9.10 -7.54
CA LYS A 290 8.81 10.38 -7.02
C LYS A 290 7.77 11.03 -6.12
N ASP A 291 6.51 11.11 -6.54
CA ASP A 291 5.44 11.74 -5.76
C ASP A 291 5.26 11.06 -4.41
N ARG A 292 5.33 9.72 -4.37
CA ARG A 292 5.30 8.95 -3.12
C ARG A 292 6.49 9.27 -2.21
N VAL A 293 7.69 9.39 -2.78
CA VAL A 293 8.89 9.74 -2.00
C VAL A 293 8.78 11.18 -1.49
N ASP A 294 8.33 12.12 -2.31
CA ASP A 294 8.10 13.51 -1.91
C ASP A 294 7.11 13.58 -0.73
N GLU A 295 6.02 12.82 -0.74
CA GLU A 295 5.05 12.76 0.36
C GLU A 295 5.66 12.19 1.66
N ILE A 296 6.43 11.09 1.57
CA ILE A 296 7.09 10.50 2.73
C ILE A 296 8.10 11.48 3.34
N ILE A 297 8.94 12.10 2.49
CA ILE A 297 10.00 13.00 2.93
C ILE A 297 9.44 14.33 3.47
N ALA A 298 8.36 14.85 2.88
CA ALA A 298 7.68 16.05 3.36
C ALA A 298 7.12 15.87 4.78
N ASN A 299 6.57 14.69 5.08
CA ASN A 299 6.03 14.35 6.40
C ASN A 299 7.07 13.77 7.38
N ALA A 300 8.30 13.49 6.92
CA ALA A 300 9.35 12.95 7.75
C ALA A 300 9.85 13.98 8.79
N SER A 301 10.29 13.50 9.95
CA SER A 301 11.00 14.34 10.91
C SER A 301 12.31 14.86 10.34
N TYR A 302 12.83 15.97 10.89
CA TYR A 302 14.13 16.52 10.50
C TYR A 302 15.25 15.47 10.51
N HIS A 303 15.37 14.70 11.60
CA HIS A 303 16.41 13.68 11.71
C HIS A 303 16.22 12.53 10.72
N MET A 304 14.98 12.13 10.43
CA MET A 304 14.71 11.12 9.41
C MET A 304 15.15 11.62 8.02
N ARG A 305 14.90 12.90 7.68
CA ARG A 305 15.44 13.51 6.44
C ARG A 305 16.98 13.50 6.41
N CYS A 306 17.64 13.81 7.52
CA CYS A 306 19.11 13.72 7.62
C CYS A 306 19.62 12.28 7.43
N VAL A 307 18.93 11.27 7.97
CA VAL A 307 19.27 9.85 7.76
C VAL A 307 19.13 9.48 6.29
N VAL A 308 18.05 9.88 5.63
CA VAL A 308 17.88 9.67 4.18
C VAL A 308 19.00 10.36 3.40
N GLY A 309 19.32 11.62 3.73
CA GLY A 309 20.43 12.36 3.12
C GLY A 309 21.79 11.67 3.30
N ALA A 310 22.03 11.06 4.47
CA ALA A 310 23.23 10.27 4.75
C ALA A 310 23.35 9.06 3.83
N ILE A 311 22.27 8.28 3.68
CA ILE A 311 22.26 7.10 2.81
C ILE A 311 22.39 7.50 1.34
N VAL A 312 21.69 8.56 0.91
CA VAL A 312 21.80 9.12 -0.45
C VAL A 312 23.24 9.53 -0.75
N SER A 313 23.89 10.23 0.18
CA SER A 313 25.31 10.61 0.03
C SER A 313 26.23 9.40 -0.11
N LEU A 314 26.05 8.38 0.75
CA LEU A 314 26.84 7.15 0.69
C LEU A 314 26.63 6.40 -0.64
N ALA A 315 25.38 6.27 -1.08
CA ALA A 315 25.03 5.58 -2.33
C ALA A 315 25.60 6.28 -3.57
N ILE A 316 25.62 7.62 -3.59
CA ILE A 316 26.12 8.41 -4.71
C ILE A 316 27.65 8.45 -4.72
N VAL A 317 28.28 8.79 -3.59
CA VAL A 317 29.71 9.12 -3.54
C VAL A 317 30.58 7.87 -3.45
N LYS A 318 30.17 6.88 -2.65
CA LYS A 318 30.98 5.68 -2.42
C LYS A 318 30.65 4.53 -3.37
N GLU A 319 29.55 4.63 -4.11
CA GLU A 319 28.99 3.54 -4.93
C GLU A 319 28.72 2.27 -4.10
N GLU A 320 28.67 2.41 -2.77
CA GLU A 320 28.30 1.36 -1.83
C GLU A 320 26.79 1.18 -1.90
N SER A 321 26.36 0.10 -2.55
CA SER A 321 24.95 -0.25 -2.63
C SER A 321 24.38 -0.57 -1.24
N TRP A 322 25.20 -1.14 -0.35
CA TRP A 322 24.82 -1.54 1.00
C TRP A 322 25.71 -0.81 2.00
N SER A 323 25.09 -0.15 2.98
CA SER A 323 25.79 0.61 4.01
C SER A 323 25.43 0.08 5.40
N ALA A 324 26.45 -0.23 6.20
CA ALA A 324 26.25 -0.63 7.59
C ALA A 324 25.67 0.52 8.41
N THR A 325 24.84 0.21 9.42
CA THR A 325 24.25 1.21 10.34
C THR A 325 25.30 2.17 10.91
N SER A 326 26.52 1.70 11.20
CA SER A 326 27.62 2.55 11.69
C SER A 326 28.11 3.58 10.67
N ASN A 327 28.18 3.22 9.39
CA ASN A 327 28.58 4.14 8.33
C ASN A 327 27.50 5.20 8.11
N ILE A 328 26.23 4.77 8.11
CA ILE A 328 25.08 5.67 7.99
C ILE A 328 25.05 6.64 9.18
N PHE A 329 25.24 6.13 10.41
CA PHE A 329 25.30 6.94 11.62
C PHE A 329 26.39 8.01 11.54
N LYS A 330 27.62 7.62 11.16
CA LYS A 330 28.73 8.56 10.98
C LYS A 330 28.37 9.65 9.96
N LYS A 331 27.85 9.27 8.80
CA LYS A 331 27.47 10.23 7.76
C LYS A 331 26.32 11.14 8.20
N TYR A 332 25.36 10.60 8.93
CA TYR A 332 24.27 11.37 9.53
C TYR A 332 24.81 12.43 10.49
N THR A 333 25.77 12.11 11.37
CA THR A 333 26.36 13.09 12.29
C THR A 333 27.10 14.23 11.57
N GLU A 334 27.61 13.99 10.36
CA GLU A 334 28.23 15.02 9.52
C GLU A 334 27.21 15.95 8.85
N ILE A 335 25.96 15.49 8.66
CA ILE A 335 24.89 16.20 7.93
C ILE A 335 23.99 17.01 8.85
N VAL A 336 23.82 16.57 10.10
CA VAL A 336 23.00 17.28 11.08
C VAL A 336 23.53 18.70 11.28
N SER A 337 22.66 19.70 11.09
CA SER A 337 22.96 21.11 11.39
C SER A 337 23.48 21.27 12.82
N LYS A 338 24.40 22.22 12.99
CA LYS A 338 24.95 22.61 14.31
C LYS A 338 23.87 23.06 15.31
N ASP A 339 22.71 23.49 14.82
CA ASP A 339 21.57 23.93 15.65
C ASP A 339 20.79 22.76 16.27
N HIS A 340 21.11 21.51 15.91
CA HIS A 340 20.41 20.32 16.40
C HIS A 340 21.38 19.35 17.05
N ASN A 341 20.95 18.76 18.17
CA ASN A 341 21.71 17.69 18.81
C ASN A 341 21.57 16.38 18.02
N PRO A 342 22.67 15.70 17.65
CA PRO A 342 22.58 14.42 16.98
C PRO A 342 21.90 13.37 17.87
N LEU A 343 20.88 12.71 17.32
CA LEU A 343 20.31 11.50 17.93
C LEU A 343 21.37 10.42 18.16
N LYS A 344 21.14 9.61 19.20
CA LYS A 344 21.99 8.45 19.54
C LYS A 344 21.83 7.32 18.51
N TYR A 345 22.85 6.47 18.42
CA TYR A 345 22.91 5.33 17.51
C TYR A 345 21.64 4.45 17.50
N ARG A 346 21.11 4.11 18.69
CA ARG A 346 19.90 3.28 18.82
C ARG A 346 18.70 3.88 18.08
N ARG A 347 18.44 5.19 18.28
CA ARG A 347 17.33 5.86 17.61
C ARG A 347 17.52 5.92 16.10
N ILE A 348 18.76 6.04 15.62
CA ILE A 348 19.05 5.98 14.18
C ILE A 348 18.78 4.58 13.62
N SER A 349 19.10 3.53 14.38
CA SER A 349 18.71 2.16 14.02
C SER A 349 17.19 2.01 13.91
N ASP A 350 16.42 2.57 14.84
CA ASP A 350 14.95 2.56 14.80
C ASP A 350 14.42 3.32 13.57
N LEU A 351 14.96 4.52 13.30
CA LEU A 351 14.58 5.31 12.11
C LEU A 351 14.88 4.60 10.79
N LEU A 352 15.93 3.77 10.73
CA LEU A 352 16.25 2.96 9.54
C LEU A 352 15.21 1.86 9.32
N VAL A 353 14.71 1.24 10.39
CA VAL A 353 13.61 0.27 10.32
C VAL A 353 12.31 0.97 9.94
N GLU A 354 12.02 2.14 10.50
CA GLU A 354 10.87 2.96 10.08
C GLU A 354 10.95 3.31 8.58
N LEU A 355 12.12 3.72 8.07
CA LEU A 355 12.34 3.98 6.65
C LEU A 355 12.25 2.73 5.77
N GLU A 356 12.68 1.56 6.25
CA GLU A 356 12.47 0.28 5.58
C GLU A 356 10.97 -0.03 5.45
N ASN A 357 10.18 0.21 6.51
CA ASN A 357 8.72 0.04 6.48
C ASN A 357 8.02 0.96 5.47
N THR A 358 8.55 2.16 5.21
CA THR A 358 8.03 3.03 4.14
C THR A 358 8.29 2.50 2.73
N GLY A 359 9.26 1.59 2.59
CA GLY A 359 9.72 1.01 1.33
C GLY A 359 10.82 1.80 0.63
N ILE A 360 11.37 2.85 1.25
CA ILE A 360 12.52 3.61 0.72
C ILE A 360 13.81 2.80 0.83
N LEU A 361 13.94 2.01 1.91
CA LEU A 361 15.10 1.17 2.19
C LEU A 361 14.75 -0.31 2.10
N VAL A 362 15.78 -1.12 1.91
CA VAL A 362 15.78 -2.55 2.21
C VAL A 362 16.98 -2.85 3.09
N SER A 363 16.85 -3.83 3.98
CA SER A 363 17.92 -4.27 4.86
C SER A 363 18.33 -5.71 4.61
N ARG A 364 19.53 -6.05 5.07
CA ARG A 364 20.01 -7.44 5.19
C ARG A 364 20.88 -7.57 6.43
N ASP A 365 20.85 -8.76 7.00
CA ASP A 365 21.81 -9.12 8.05
C ASP A 365 23.15 -9.52 7.41
N TYR A 366 24.23 -9.19 8.10
CA TYR A 366 25.56 -9.59 7.70
C TYR A 366 26.39 -9.98 8.92
N SER A 367 27.25 -10.98 8.75
CA SER A 367 28.17 -11.45 9.79
C SER A 367 29.57 -10.90 9.53
N ARG A 368 30.23 -10.41 10.60
CA ARG A 368 31.67 -10.06 10.59
C ARG A 368 32.52 -11.12 11.30
N GLY A 369 32.04 -12.35 11.44
CA GLY A 369 32.73 -13.39 12.22
C GLY A 369 32.87 -12.96 13.68
N ARG A 370 34.11 -12.82 14.18
CA ARG A 370 34.38 -12.40 15.57
C ARG A 370 33.87 -10.98 15.91
N GLY A 371 33.56 -10.16 14.90
CA GLY A 371 32.99 -8.82 15.08
C GLY A 371 31.47 -8.77 15.30
N GLY A 372 30.81 -9.92 15.36
CA GLY A 372 29.37 -10.03 15.58
C GLY A 372 28.52 -9.89 14.31
N TYR A 373 27.21 -9.80 14.52
CA TYR A 373 26.21 -9.59 13.47
C TYR A 373 25.82 -8.11 13.40
N GLY A 374 25.53 -7.62 12.20
CA GLY A 374 25.04 -6.27 12.00
C GLY A 374 24.00 -6.21 10.89
N LYS A 375 23.37 -5.04 10.74
CA LYS A 375 22.41 -4.76 9.66
C LYS A 375 23.01 -3.78 8.66
N GLU A 376 22.84 -4.09 7.38
CA GLU A 376 23.16 -3.22 6.26
C GLU A 376 21.88 -2.75 5.58
N PHE A 377 21.89 -1.51 5.09
CA PHE A 377 20.75 -0.92 4.40
C PHE A 377 21.14 -0.44 3.00
N LYS A 378 20.18 -0.51 2.08
CA LYS A 378 20.28 -0.05 0.70
C LYS A 378 19.05 0.76 0.31
N LEU A 379 19.24 1.83 -0.48
CA LEU A 379 18.12 2.50 -1.14
C LEU A 379 17.46 1.56 -2.15
N LYS A 380 16.15 1.32 -1.96
CA LYS A 380 15.32 0.59 -2.92
C LYS A 380 14.96 1.46 -4.13
N VAL A 381 14.96 2.78 -3.93
CA VAL A 381 14.63 3.79 -4.93
C VAL A 381 15.90 4.44 -5.48
N ASP A 382 15.89 4.86 -6.74
CA ASP A 382 17.02 5.57 -7.34
C ASP A 382 17.41 6.82 -6.51
N PRO A 383 18.70 7.03 -6.19
CA PRO A 383 19.14 8.17 -5.40
C PRO A 383 18.76 9.53 -6.00
N GLY A 384 18.62 9.63 -7.32
CA GLY A 384 18.16 10.85 -8.02
C GLY A 384 16.66 11.11 -7.93
N VAL A 385 15.87 10.12 -7.49
CA VAL A 385 14.47 10.35 -7.11
C VAL A 385 14.38 10.81 -5.66
N VAL A 386 15.16 10.21 -4.74
CA VAL A 386 15.07 10.48 -3.29
C VAL A 386 15.84 11.72 -2.85
N GLY A 387 17.04 11.92 -3.38
CA GLY A 387 17.93 12.99 -2.95
C GLY A 387 17.35 14.40 -3.11
N PRO A 388 16.77 14.75 -4.28
CA PRO A 388 16.15 16.05 -4.47
C PRO A 388 14.99 16.34 -3.52
N SER A 389 14.24 15.31 -3.09
CA SER A 389 13.14 15.42 -2.13
C SER A 389 13.63 15.79 -0.73
N VAL A 390 14.85 15.38 -0.35
CA VAL A 390 15.48 15.74 0.93
C VAL A 390 15.98 17.19 0.89
N SER A 391 16.79 17.50 -0.11
CA SER A 391 17.25 18.86 -0.43
C SER A 391 17.96 18.82 -1.77
N LYS A 392 17.44 19.58 -2.75
CA LYS A 392 18.02 19.66 -4.10
C LYS A 392 19.46 20.18 -4.08
N GLU A 393 19.72 21.22 -3.30
CA GLU A 393 21.06 21.82 -3.16
C GLU A 393 22.06 20.82 -2.57
N PHE A 394 21.65 20.10 -1.52
CA PHE A 394 22.46 19.04 -0.95
C PHE A 394 22.72 17.93 -1.96
N TYR A 395 21.70 17.43 -2.65
CA TYR A 395 21.84 16.39 -3.66
C TYR A 395 22.81 16.80 -4.77
N ASP A 396 22.65 18.00 -5.34
CA ASP A 396 23.51 18.53 -6.39
C ASP A 396 24.97 18.64 -5.92
N SER A 397 25.21 18.97 -4.64
CA SER A 397 26.55 18.96 -4.03
C SER A 397 27.16 17.55 -3.99
N GLN A 398 26.37 16.52 -3.68
CA GLN A 398 26.84 15.13 -3.65
C GLN A 398 27.16 14.61 -5.06
N VAL A 399 26.35 14.98 -6.06
CA VAL A 399 26.62 14.65 -7.47
C VAL A 399 27.93 15.29 -7.94
N LYS A 400 28.16 16.56 -7.62
CA LYS A 400 29.44 17.23 -7.90
C LYS A 400 30.62 16.54 -7.21
N ARG A 401 30.47 16.18 -5.93
CA ARG A 401 31.48 15.44 -5.15
C ARG A 401 31.80 14.09 -5.80
N ARG A 402 30.80 13.36 -6.30
CA ARG A 402 31.01 12.11 -7.05
C ARG A 402 31.83 12.33 -8.32
N ALA A 403 31.50 13.35 -9.11
CA ALA A 403 32.23 13.66 -10.34
C ALA A 403 33.72 13.94 -10.05
N GLU A 404 34.00 14.66 -8.96
CA GLU A 404 35.37 14.93 -8.53
C GLU A 404 36.10 13.66 -8.07
N VAL A 405 35.45 12.82 -7.24
CA VAL A 405 35.99 11.52 -6.83
C VAL A 405 36.33 10.64 -8.04
N ASN A 406 35.47 10.62 -9.07
CA ASN A 406 35.71 9.84 -10.29
C ASN A 406 36.91 10.37 -11.08
N ARG A 407 37.04 11.70 -11.24
CA ARG A 407 38.23 12.32 -11.86
C ARG A 407 39.51 11.98 -11.12
N LEU A 408 39.49 12.04 -9.78
CA LEU A 408 40.65 11.69 -8.95
C LEU A 408 41.02 10.21 -9.07
N LYS A 409 40.03 9.30 -9.16
CA LYS A 409 40.26 7.86 -9.41
C LYS A 409 40.88 7.62 -10.78
N GLU A 410 40.39 8.28 -11.83
CA GLU A 410 40.97 8.18 -13.18
C GLU A 410 42.41 8.69 -13.22
N TYR A 411 42.66 9.86 -12.62
CA TYR A 411 44.01 10.43 -12.53
C TYR A 411 44.96 9.52 -11.75
N GLN A 412 44.48 8.91 -10.66
CA GLN A 412 45.24 7.91 -9.92
C GLN A 412 45.60 6.69 -10.79
N LYS A 413 44.68 6.19 -11.61
CA LYS A 413 44.94 5.07 -12.55
C LYS A 413 46.01 5.45 -13.58
N LEU A 414 45.92 6.65 -14.17
CA LEU A 414 46.91 7.19 -15.11
C LEU A 414 48.30 7.35 -14.49
N LEU A 415 48.38 7.80 -13.23
CA LEU A 415 49.65 7.91 -12.52
C LEU A 415 50.29 6.53 -12.26
N LYS A 416 49.47 5.52 -11.91
CA LYS A 416 49.94 4.14 -11.75
C LYS A 416 50.45 3.56 -13.07
N SER A 417 49.74 3.77 -14.19
CA SER A 417 50.17 3.26 -15.50
C SER A 417 51.46 3.93 -16.01
N ARG A 418 51.78 5.13 -15.52
CA ARG A 418 53.03 5.85 -15.81
C ARG A 418 54.15 5.61 -14.77
N GLY A 419 54.01 4.62 -13.88
CA GLY A 419 55.02 4.27 -12.88
C GLY A 419 55.16 5.25 -11.70
N ARG A 420 54.28 6.24 -11.55
CA ARG A 420 54.33 7.27 -10.48
C ARG A 420 53.58 6.81 -9.22
N PHE A 421 53.99 5.69 -8.64
CA PHE A 421 53.28 5.04 -7.52
C PHE A 421 53.21 5.89 -6.24
N ASN A 422 54.26 6.64 -5.90
CA ASN A 422 54.27 7.48 -4.69
C ASN A 422 53.21 8.60 -4.74
N ILE A 423 53.01 9.20 -5.92
CA ILE A 423 52.00 10.24 -6.13
C ILE A 423 50.61 9.60 -6.15
N ALA A 424 50.44 8.47 -6.83
CA ALA A 424 49.18 7.72 -6.84
C ALA A 424 48.75 7.27 -5.43
N ASN A 425 49.69 6.92 -4.55
CA ASN A 425 49.41 6.55 -3.16
C ASN A 425 49.00 7.76 -2.30
N ARG A 426 49.52 8.96 -2.59
CA ARG A 426 49.06 10.20 -1.94
C ARG A 426 47.61 10.52 -2.31
N TYR A 427 47.25 10.37 -3.58
CA TYR A 427 45.86 10.50 -4.05
C TYR A 427 44.94 9.41 -3.47
N ALA A 428 45.45 8.20 -3.24
CA ALA A 428 44.71 7.13 -2.57
C ALA A 428 44.26 7.51 -1.15
N ARG A 429 45.12 8.24 -0.42
CA ARG A 429 44.80 8.71 0.94
C ARG A 429 43.76 9.81 0.91
N LEU A 430 43.89 10.78 0.00
CA LEU A 430 42.89 11.83 -0.20
C LEU A 430 41.50 11.23 -0.51
N LEU A 431 41.45 10.21 -1.37
CA LEU A 431 40.22 9.49 -1.69
C LEU A 431 39.59 8.73 -0.51
N LYS A 432 40.33 8.41 0.57
CA LYS A 432 39.77 7.79 1.79
C LYS A 432 39.07 8.81 2.69
N ASP A 433 39.41 10.08 2.56
CA ASP A 433 38.84 11.19 3.33
C ASP A 433 37.59 11.78 2.66
N PHE A 434 37.34 11.42 1.38
CA PHE A 434 36.10 11.72 0.65
C PHE A 434 35.00 10.68 0.92
#